data_AF-A0A928DFS1-F1
#
_entry.id   AF-A0A928DFS1-F1
#
_cell.length_a   1.000
_cell.length_b   1.000
_cell.length_c   1.000
_cell.angle_alpha   90.00
_cell.angle_beta   90.00
_cell.angle_gamma   90.00
#
_symmetry.space_group_name_H-M   'P 1'
#
loop_
_entity.id
_entity.type
_entity.pdbx_description
1 polymer ?
#
loop_
_entity_poly.entity_id
_entity_poly.type
_entity_poly.pdbx_seq_one_letter_code
_entity_poly.pdbx_strand_id
1 'polypeptide(L)'
;MKSKKAPIFIALLIPVISVVIALLLVYSKKSNLAGIDSFDYKSYLNSASNMQGNTYLLKAMIKRQLVNLGSQGRVVCVAIEGDSAEFAVLIPNNIASNVTTNQRYNMIVRVEENGKVLVNEMQKY
;
A
#
# COMPACT_ATOMS: atom_id res chain seq x y z
N MET A 1 -41.00 9.32 37.82
CA MET A 1 -39.82 9.22 38.72
C MET A 1 -38.55 9.26 37.87
N LYS A 2 -37.77 10.35 37.90
CA LYS A 2 -36.49 10.44 37.16
C LYS A 2 -35.51 9.42 37.75
N SER A 3 -35.09 8.45 36.94
CA SER A 3 -34.15 7.40 37.34
C SER A 3 -32.80 8.02 37.75
N LYS A 4 -32.45 7.95 39.04
CA LYS A 4 -31.18 8.45 39.60
C LYS A 4 -29.94 7.70 39.09
N LYS A 5 -30.10 6.60 38.34
CA LYS A 5 -29.00 5.82 37.77
C LYS A 5 -28.56 6.31 36.39
N ALA A 6 -29.38 7.10 35.70
CA ALA A 6 -29.09 7.68 34.39
C ALA A 6 -27.71 8.39 34.29
N PRO A 7 -27.30 9.24 35.25
CA PRO A 7 -25.99 9.91 35.15
C PRO A 7 -24.79 8.97 35.26
N ILE A 8 -24.92 7.86 35.99
CA ILE A 8 -23.85 6.85 36.13
C ILE A 8 -23.68 6.07 34.82
N PHE A 9 -24.78 5.69 34.17
CA PHE A 9 -24.72 5.03 32.87
C PHE A 9 -24.13 5.94 31.78
N ILE A 10 -24.46 7.23 31.79
CA ILE A 10 -23.91 8.21 30.85
C ILE A 10 -22.39 8.36 31.05
N ALA A 11 -21.92 8.43 32.30
CA ALA A 11 -20.50 8.53 32.61
C ALA A 11 -19.71 7.29 32.16
N LEU A 12 -20.31 6.10 32.20
CA LEU A 12 -19.67 4.86 31.75
C LEU A 12 -19.68 4.71 30.22
N LEU A 13 -20.66 5.30 29.52
CA LEU A 13 -20.81 5.17 28.08
C LEU A 13 -19.76 5.98 27.28
N ILE A 14 -19.34 7.14 27.81
CA ILE A 14 -18.37 8.03 27.16
C ILE A 14 -17.03 7.33 26.85
N PRO A 15 -16.34 6.67 27.82
CA PRO A 15 -15.08 5.99 27.53
C PRO A 15 -15.27 4.81 26.57
N VAL A 16 -16.39 4.09 26.64
CA VAL A 16 -16.68 2.96 25.75
C VAL A 16 -16.83 3.44 24.31
N ILE A 17 -17.60 4.51 24.07
CA ILE A 17 -17.75 5.11 22.74
C ILE A 17 -16.41 5.58 22.21
N SER A 18 -15.57 6.19 23.06
CA SER A 18 -14.23 6.66 22.66
C SER A 18 -13.33 5.52 22.17
N VAL A 19 -13.31 4.38 22.88
CA VAL A 19 -12.55 3.18 22.47
C VAL A 19 -13.10 2.60 21.16
N VAL A 20 -14.43 2.55 21.00
CA VAL A 20 -15.05 2.05 19.76
C VAL A 20 -14.67 2.93 18.56
N ILE A 21 -14.72 4.26 18.70
CA ILE A 21 -14.33 5.20 17.64
C ILE A 21 -12.83 5.05 17.31
N ALA A 22 -11.97 4.93 18.33
CA ALA A 22 -10.54 4.75 18.13
C ALA A 22 -10.23 3.46 17.37
N LEU A 23 -10.88 2.35 17.72
CA LEU A 23 -10.76 1.08 16.99
C LEU A 23 -11.25 1.25 15.54
N LEU A 24 -12.38 1.92 15.32
CA LEU A 24 -12.94 2.14 13.99
C LEU A 24 -11.98 2.94 13.09
N LEU A 25 -11.32 3.97 13.64
CA LEU A 25 -10.31 4.76 12.91
C LEU A 25 -9.05 3.95 12.59
N VAL A 26 -8.57 3.11 13.52
CA VAL A 26 -7.41 2.23 13.30
C VAL A 26 -7.70 1.19 12.22
N TYR A 27 -8.91 0.60 12.23
CA TYR A 27 -9.32 -0.39 11.22
C TYR A 27 -9.67 0.23 9.87
N SER A 28 -10.06 1.50 9.82
CA SER A 28 -10.44 2.19 8.57
C SER A 28 -9.25 2.61 7.71
N LYS A 29 -8.01 2.21 8.05
CA LYS A 29 -6.83 2.36 7.18
C LYS A 29 -6.88 1.37 5.99
N LYS A 30 -8.03 1.29 5.32
CA LYS A 30 -8.21 0.59 4.05
C LYS A 30 -7.80 1.57 2.97
N SER A 31 -6.68 1.29 2.31
CA SER A 31 -6.13 2.05 1.20
C SER A 31 -7.24 2.39 0.19
N ASN A 32 -7.59 3.67 0.07
CA ASN A 32 -8.52 4.15 -0.95
C ASN A 32 -7.83 4.02 -2.31
N LEU A 33 -8.03 2.88 -2.97
CA LEU A 33 -7.55 2.61 -4.33
C LEU A 33 -8.39 3.32 -5.41
N ALA A 34 -9.51 3.96 -5.01
CA ALA A 34 -10.38 4.68 -5.92
C ALA A 34 -9.75 6.03 -6.32
N GLY A 35 -9.50 6.22 -7.61
CA GLY A 35 -8.93 7.44 -8.18
C GLY A 35 -7.41 7.43 -8.39
N ILE A 36 -6.74 6.28 -8.20
CA ILE A 36 -5.33 6.11 -8.56
C ILE A 36 -5.25 5.53 -9.98
N ASP A 37 -4.48 6.19 -10.86
CA ASP A 37 -4.27 5.74 -12.23
C ASP A 37 -3.51 4.41 -12.28
N SER A 38 -3.82 3.57 -13.27
CA SER A 38 -3.08 2.32 -13.46
C SER A 38 -1.67 2.59 -13.98
N PHE A 39 -0.69 1.80 -13.52
CA PHE A 39 0.69 1.92 -13.97
C PHE A 39 0.83 1.46 -15.42
N ASP A 40 1.18 2.38 -16.32
CA ASP A 40 1.44 2.07 -17.73
C ASP A 40 2.94 1.88 -17.99
N TYR A 41 3.32 0.62 -18.23
CA TYR A 41 4.69 0.24 -18.52
C TYR A 41 5.24 0.81 -19.82
N LYS A 42 4.39 1.01 -20.84
CA LYS A 42 4.83 1.58 -22.12
C LYS A 42 5.21 3.04 -21.94
N SER A 43 4.38 3.81 -21.22
CA SER A 43 4.70 5.19 -20.85
C SER A 43 5.98 5.28 -20.01
N TYR A 44 6.16 4.35 -19.06
CA TYR A 44 7.37 4.29 -18.23
C TYR A 44 8.63 4.05 -19.07
N LEU A 45 8.60 3.11 -20.02
CA LEU A 45 9.72 2.84 -20.91
C LEU A 45 10.05 4.00 -21.84
N ASN A 46 9.02 4.68 -22.38
CA ASN A 46 9.21 5.79 -23.30
C ASN A 46 9.76 7.04 -22.60
N SER A 47 9.21 7.38 -21.42
CA SER A 47 9.63 8.55 -20.66
C SER A 47 9.25 8.40 -19.19
N ALA A 48 10.12 7.77 -18.40
CA ALA A 48 9.95 7.65 -16.95
C ALA A 48 9.83 9.02 -16.27
N SER A 49 10.45 10.08 -16.82
CA SER A 49 10.35 11.44 -16.30
C SER A 49 8.93 12.01 -16.35
N ASN A 50 8.10 11.58 -17.30
CA ASN A 50 6.71 12.03 -17.38
C ASN A 50 5.84 11.44 -16.26
N MET A 51 6.28 10.33 -15.67
CA MET A 51 5.59 9.66 -14.56
C MET A 51 6.18 10.03 -13.20
N GLN A 52 7.31 10.73 -13.17
CA GLN A 52 8.04 11.10 -11.96
C GLN A 52 7.16 11.93 -11.01
N GLY A 53 7.24 11.64 -9.72
CA GLY A 53 6.50 12.31 -8.66
C GLY A 53 5.08 11.79 -8.45
N ASN A 54 4.51 11.11 -9.45
CA ASN A 54 3.14 10.58 -9.42
C ASN A 54 3.07 9.17 -8.84
N THR A 55 1.85 8.82 -8.40
CA THR A 55 1.54 7.52 -7.80
C THR A 55 0.56 6.76 -8.67
N TYR A 56 0.80 5.45 -8.82
CA TYR A 56 0.05 4.58 -9.71
C TYR A 56 -0.30 3.26 -9.03
N LEU A 57 -1.36 2.62 -9.51
CA LEU A 57 -1.74 1.27 -9.16
C LEU A 57 -1.04 0.27 -10.09
N LEU A 58 -0.13 -0.51 -9.54
CA LEU A 58 0.57 -1.59 -10.22
C LEU A 58 0.01 -2.94 -9.76
N LYS A 59 -0.62 -3.66 -10.68
CA LYS A 59 -1.03 -5.05 -10.48
C LYS A 59 0.05 -5.97 -11.02
N ALA A 60 0.76 -6.67 -10.15
CA ALA A 60 1.89 -7.47 -10.58
C ALA A 60 2.12 -8.71 -9.70
N MET A 61 2.74 -9.72 -10.30
CA MET A 61 3.23 -10.91 -9.61
C MET A 61 4.71 -10.75 -9.29
N ILE A 62 5.10 -10.96 -8.04
CA ILE A 62 6.51 -10.94 -7.65
C ILE A 62 7.17 -12.23 -8.12
N LYS A 63 8.12 -12.15 -9.05
CA LYS A 63 8.81 -13.30 -9.61
C LYS A 63 9.97 -13.76 -8.72
N ARG A 64 10.84 -12.81 -8.36
CA ARG A 64 12.08 -13.08 -7.64
C ARG A 64 12.59 -11.83 -6.93
N GLN A 65 13.34 -12.03 -5.86
CA GLN A 65 14.11 -10.96 -5.24
C GLN A 65 15.41 -10.77 -6.03
N LEU A 66 15.73 -9.53 -6.37
CA LEU A 66 16.95 -9.18 -7.11
C LEU A 66 18.09 -8.84 -6.14
N VAL A 67 17.82 -7.93 -5.19
CA VAL A 67 18.82 -7.52 -4.20
C VAL A 67 18.13 -7.16 -2.88
N ASN A 68 18.83 -7.42 -1.77
CA ASN A 68 18.45 -6.92 -0.45
C ASN A 68 19.35 -5.73 -0.11
N LEU A 69 18.75 -4.56 0.11
CA LEU A 69 19.45 -3.31 0.42
C LEU A 69 19.57 -3.07 1.93
N GLY A 70 19.36 -4.09 2.76
CA GLY A 70 19.48 -3.98 4.21
C GLY A 70 18.43 -3.03 4.76
N SER A 71 18.85 -1.85 5.25
CA SER A 71 17.97 -0.86 5.87
C SER A 71 16.98 -0.19 4.90
N GLN A 72 17.29 -0.14 3.60
CA GLN A 72 16.47 0.56 2.60
C GLN A 72 15.33 -0.29 2.03
N GLY A 73 15.33 -1.60 2.26
CA GLY A 73 14.34 -2.51 1.70
C GLY A 73 14.96 -3.56 0.78
N ARG A 74 14.14 -4.06 -0.14
CA ARG A 74 14.53 -5.09 -1.12
C ARG A 74 14.03 -4.70 -2.51
N VAL A 75 14.85 -4.93 -3.52
CA VAL A 75 14.43 -4.79 -4.91
C VAL A 75 13.94 -6.14 -5.40
N VAL A 76 12.75 -6.18 -5.97
CA VAL A 76 12.14 -7.37 -6.55
C VAL A 76 11.87 -7.18 -8.02
N CYS A 77 11.91 -8.28 -8.77
CA CYS A 77 11.41 -8.35 -10.12
C CYS A 77 9.93 -8.71 -10.08
N VAL A 78 9.12 -7.91 -10.75
CA VAL A 78 7.67 -8.10 -10.86
C VAL A 78 7.28 -8.29 -12.31
N ALA A 79 6.31 -9.16 -12.56
CA ALA A 79 5.67 -9.35 -13.86
C ALA A 79 4.28 -8.69 -13.83
N ILE A 80 4.02 -7.78 -14.75
CA ILE A 80 2.78 -7.00 -14.80
C ILE A 80 1.62 -7.91 -15.21
N GLU A 81 0.47 -7.77 -14.55
CA GLU A 81 -0.72 -8.54 -14.92
C GLU A 81 -1.25 -8.08 -16.29
N GLY A 82 -1.43 -9.04 -17.21
CA GLY A 82 -1.91 -8.75 -18.57
C GLY A 82 -0.83 -8.28 -19.55
N ASP A 83 0.43 -8.20 -19.12
CA ASP A 83 1.58 -7.91 -19.98
C ASP A 83 2.68 -8.98 -19.75
N SER A 84 3.58 -9.15 -20.72
CA SER A 84 4.80 -9.98 -20.58
C SER A 84 5.98 -9.21 -20.01
N ALA A 85 5.78 -7.92 -19.72
CA ALA A 85 6.78 -7.04 -19.13
C ALA A 85 7.18 -7.45 -17.71
N GLU A 86 8.50 -7.52 -17.48
CA GLU A 86 9.10 -7.66 -16.17
C GLU A 86 9.99 -6.45 -15.85
N PHE A 87 9.91 -5.92 -14.64
CA PHE A 87 10.77 -4.82 -14.21
C PHE A 87 11.05 -4.81 -12.72
N ALA A 88 12.02 -4.00 -12.32
CA ALA A 88 12.49 -3.90 -10.95
C ALA A 88 11.67 -2.86 -10.15
N VAL A 89 11.27 -3.24 -8.95
CA VAL A 89 10.53 -2.40 -8.01
C VAL A 89 11.19 -2.48 -6.64
N LEU A 90 11.35 -1.34 -5.96
CA LEU A 90 11.88 -1.25 -4.61
C LEU A 90 10.75 -1.35 -3.59
N ILE A 91 10.79 -2.37 -2.74
CA ILE A 91 9.88 -2.53 -1.61
C ILE A 91 10.62 -2.14 -0.32
N PRO A 92 10.27 -0.99 0.30
CA PRO A 92 10.89 -0.58 1.56
C PRO A 92 10.47 -1.46 2.75
N ASN A 93 11.32 -1.54 3.76
CA ASN A 93 11.15 -2.48 4.88
C ASN A 93 9.90 -2.25 5.73
N ASN A 94 9.43 -1.00 5.82
CA ASN A 94 8.21 -0.63 6.54
C ASN A 94 6.93 -1.20 5.92
N ILE A 95 6.98 -1.63 4.66
CA ILE A 95 5.87 -2.25 3.94
C ILE A 95 5.99 -3.78 3.94
N ALA A 96 7.20 -4.31 4.07
CA ALA A 96 7.57 -5.67 3.66
C ALA A 96 7.67 -6.69 4.81
N SER A 97 6.63 -6.85 5.64
CA SER A 97 6.69 -7.90 6.67
C SER A 97 6.56 -9.32 6.10
N ASN A 98 5.80 -9.54 5.01
CA ASN A 98 5.59 -10.87 4.40
C ASN A 98 5.44 -10.85 2.87
N VAL A 99 6.51 -10.47 2.15
CA VAL A 99 6.57 -10.53 0.68
C VAL A 99 6.91 -11.94 0.22
N THR A 100 6.04 -12.56 -0.59
CA THR A 100 6.23 -13.93 -1.10
C THR A 100 6.36 -13.94 -2.62
N THR A 101 7.28 -14.73 -3.16
CA THR A 101 7.43 -14.94 -4.61
C THR A 101 6.27 -15.78 -5.17
N ASN A 102 5.98 -15.62 -6.46
CA ASN A 102 4.87 -16.24 -7.18
C ASN A 102 3.49 -15.91 -6.57
N GLN A 103 3.34 -14.72 -5.98
CA GLN A 103 2.07 -14.20 -5.47
C GLN A 103 1.74 -12.88 -6.16
N ARG A 104 0.45 -12.59 -6.33
CA ARG A 104 -0.06 -11.37 -6.94
C ARG A 104 -0.31 -10.31 -5.87
N TYR A 105 0.00 -9.06 -6.21
CA TYR A 105 -0.14 -7.92 -5.32
C TYR A 105 -0.65 -6.70 -6.06
N ASN A 106 -1.58 -5.98 -5.43
CA ASN A 106 -1.94 -4.62 -5.77
C ASN A 106 -0.91 -3.74 -5.06
N MET A 107 -0.05 -3.07 -5.82
CA MET A 107 1.00 -2.20 -5.30
C MET A 107 0.66 -0.77 -5.66
N ILE A 108 0.63 0.12 -4.67
CA ILE A 108 0.63 1.56 -4.90
C ILE A 108 2.10 1.96 -5.04
N VAL A 109 2.49 2.36 -6.24
CA VAL A 109 3.89 2.67 -6.58
C VAL A 109 4.06 4.14 -6.92
N ARG A 110 5.20 4.71 -6.54
CA ARG A 110 5.63 6.05 -6.93
C ARG A 110 6.85 5.96 -7.83
N VAL A 111 6.84 6.70 -8.93
CA VAL A 111 8.03 6.86 -9.76
C VAL A 111 8.85 8.01 -9.18
N GLU A 112 10.03 7.70 -8.67
CA GLU A 112 10.96 8.64 -8.08
C GLU A 112 11.90 9.23 -9.14
N GLU A 113 12.68 10.23 -8.73
CA GLU A 113 13.74 10.79 -9.54
C GLU A 113 14.72 9.69 -9.96
N ASN A 114 15.12 9.68 -11.23
CA ASN A 114 15.89 8.62 -11.92
C ASN A 114 15.10 7.36 -12.32
N GLY A 115 13.76 7.41 -12.34
CA GLY A 115 12.92 6.31 -12.83
C GLY A 115 12.83 5.12 -11.88
N LYS A 116 13.30 5.28 -10.63
CA LYS A 116 13.16 4.27 -9.58
C LYS A 116 11.69 4.14 -9.20
N VAL A 117 11.16 2.91 -9.21
CA VAL A 117 9.78 2.64 -8.81
C VAL A 117 9.75 2.16 -7.36
N LEU A 118 9.17 2.95 -6.48
CA LEU A 118 9.08 2.71 -5.03
C LEU A 118 7.67 2.24 -4.66
N VAL A 119 7.54 1.18 -3.86
CA VAL A 119 6.25 0.75 -3.29
C VAL A 119 5.93 1.56 -2.05
N ASN A 120 4.80 2.28 -2.08
CA ASN A 120 4.26 2.99 -0.94
C ASN A 120 3.30 2.11 -0.13
N GLU A 121 2.49 1.29 -0.81
CA GLU A 121 1.56 0.36 -0.16
C GLU A 121 1.46 -0.92 -1.00
N MET A 122 1.22 -2.06 -0.37
CA MET A 122 0.99 -3.32 -1.09
C MET A 122 -0.05 -4.19 -0.39
N GLN A 123 -0.92 -4.81 -1.18
CA GLN A 123 -1.91 -5.76 -0.70
C GLN A 123 -1.95 -6.99 -1.59
N LYS A 124 -1.85 -8.17 -0.97
CA LYS A 124 -2.02 -9.46 -1.66
C LYS A 124 -3.48 -9.65 -2.10
N TYR A 125 -3.70 -10.22 -3.29
CA TYR A 125 -5.01 -10.65 -3.78
C TYR A 125 -4.94 -12.00 -4.50
#